data_AF-A0A6I0EW19-F1
#
_entry.id   AF-A0A6I0EW19-F1
#
_cell.length_a   1.000
_cell.length_b   1.000
_cell.length_c   1.000
_cell.angle_alpha   90.00
_cell.angle_beta   90.00
_cell.angle_gamma   90.00
#
_symmetry.space_group_name_H-M   'P 1'
#
loop_
_entity.id
_entity.type
_entity.pdbx_description
1 polymer ?
#
loop_
_entity_poly.entity_id
_entity_poly.type
_entity_poly.pdbx_seq_one_letter_code
_entity_poly.pdbx_strand_id
1 'polypeptide(L)'
;MNIKKSLIFIMVLMLTMSGCTGSSTAKKTVVEDFFDLIIQGNYYEAEKLLVNDDDFETLGQVNEDIQKKEITKLYFSKFSYEIKKVDKSLLLVEITAIDETKLLEKILDDITLAGFSGNILTGFQDATKDTFKRITDGIKNDSVPIQRKTIVVSLKEVDGNYRIDLDEDFKRGFFEPILKVLDINEMLMR
;
A
#
# COMPACT_ATOMS: atom_id res chain seq x y z
N MET A 1 17.50 -56.11 -4.98
CA MET A 1 17.82 -54.67 -4.87
C MET A 1 16.50 -53.92 -4.65
N ASN A 2 16.40 -53.19 -3.55
CA ASN A 2 15.20 -52.50 -3.06
C ASN A 2 15.06 -51.11 -3.71
N ILE A 3 13.90 -50.79 -4.28
CA ILE A 3 13.27 -49.45 -4.34
C ILE A 3 11.75 -49.69 -4.40
N LYS A 4 11.03 -49.93 -3.30
CA LYS A 4 10.32 -48.97 -2.43
C LYS A 4 9.51 -47.86 -3.15
N LYS A 5 8.18 -48.06 -3.18
CA LYS A 5 7.06 -47.13 -2.87
C LYS A 5 7.11 -45.68 -3.41
N SER A 6 6.08 -45.29 -4.18
CA SER A 6 5.11 -44.23 -3.81
C SER A 6 4.17 -43.95 -5.02
N LEU A 7 2.99 -44.57 -5.10
CA LEU A 7 1.69 -44.08 -4.60
C LEU A 7 1.13 -42.86 -5.37
N ILE A 8 0.24 -43.21 -6.29
CA ILE A 8 -0.78 -42.38 -6.96
C ILE A 8 -1.51 -41.53 -5.91
N PHE A 9 -1.57 -40.20 -6.08
CA PHE A 9 -2.62 -39.40 -5.46
C PHE A 9 -3.10 -38.33 -6.44
N ILE A 10 -4.16 -38.70 -7.16
CA ILE A 10 -5.05 -37.81 -7.89
C ILE A 10 -5.78 -36.98 -6.84
N MET A 11 -5.60 -35.66 -6.85
CA MET A 11 -6.52 -34.75 -6.16
C MET A 11 -7.05 -33.74 -7.19
N VAL A 12 -8.11 -34.21 -7.85
CA VAL A 12 -9.11 -33.38 -8.53
C VAL A 12 -9.70 -32.45 -7.47
N LEU A 13 -9.38 -31.15 -7.53
CA LEU A 13 -10.16 -30.15 -6.80
C LEU A 13 -11.38 -29.82 -7.65
N MET A 14 -12.46 -30.55 -7.37
CA MET A 14 -13.82 -30.11 -7.67
C MET A 14 -14.11 -28.87 -6.84
N LEU A 15 -14.36 -27.73 -7.48
CA LEU A 15 -15.13 -26.64 -6.87
C LEU A 15 -16.18 -26.17 -7.88
N THR A 16 -17.19 -27.02 -8.07
CA THR A 16 -18.50 -26.59 -8.57
C THR A 16 -19.53 -26.91 -7.50
N MET A 17 -20.43 -25.95 -7.25
CA MET A 17 -21.57 -25.91 -6.31
C MET A 17 -21.33 -25.03 -5.07
N SER A 18 -22.19 -24.10 -4.65
CA SER A 18 -23.51 -23.62 -5.11
C SER A 18 -23.89 -22.37 -4.31
N GLY A 19 -24.61 -21.42 -4.94
CA GLY A 19 -25.71 -20.67 -4.32
C GLY A 19 -25.39 -19.44 -3.47
N CYS A 20 -25.63 -18.25 -4.04
CA CYS A 20 -25.98 -16.92 -3.46
C CYS A 20 -25.34 -16.35 -2.16
N THR A 21 -24.61 -17.10 -1.35
CA THR A 21 -23.78 -16.57 -0.24
C THR A 21 -22.32 -16.37 -0.68
N GLY A 22 -21.90 -17.02 -1.76
CA GLY A 22 -20.53 -16.95 -2.28
C GLY A 22 -20.13 -15.59 -2.87
N SER A 23 -21.08 -14.80 -3.38
CA SER A 23 -20.74 -13.50 -4.01
C SER A 23 -20.23 -12.49 -2.98
N SER A 24 -20.86 -12.37 -1.81
CA SER A 24 -20.40 -11.43 -0.78
C SER A 24 -19.08 -11.87 -0.15
N THR A 25 -18.88 -13.18 0.05
CA THR A 25 -17.63 -13.72 0.59
C THR A 25 -16.48 -13.53 -0.39
N ALA A 26 -16.65 -13.90 -1.66
CA ALA A 26 -15.60 -13.74 -2.68
C ALA A 26 -15.17 -12.28 -2.87
N LYS A 27 -16.13 -11.34 -2.81
CA LYS A 27 -15.87 -9.89 -2.86
C LYS A 27 -15.08 -9.39 -1.67
N LYS A 28 -15.37 -9.91 -0.47
CA LYS A 28 -14.62 -9.56 0.74
C LYS A 28 -13.20 -10.11 0.63
N THR A 29 -13.06 -11.38 0.25
CA THR A 29 -11.78 -12.08 0.13
C THR A 29 -10.83 -11.39 -0.85
N VAL A 30 -11.28 -10.98 -2.04
CA VAL A 30 -10.38 -10.29 -2.99
C VAL A 30 -9.82 -8.97 -2.43
N VAL A 31 -10.61 -8.24 -1.63
CA VAL A 31 -10.17 -6.99 -1.00
C VAL A 31 -9.24 -7.27 0.18
N GLU A 32 -9.53 -8.31 0.98
CA GLU A 32 -8.64 -8.75 2.07
C GLU A 32 -7.29 -9.22 1.52
N ASP A 33 -7.30 -10.11 0.53
CA ASP A 33 -6.09 -10.61 -0.13
C ASP A 33 -5.25 -9.47 -0.70
N PHE A 34 -5.89 -8.49 -1.35
CA PHE A 34 -5.19 -7.32 -1.87
C PHE A 34 -4.47 -6.55 -0.76
N PHE A 35 -5.17 -6.12 0.29
CA PHE A 35 -4.53 -5.35 1.35
C PHE A 35 -3.47 -6.16 2.12
N ASP A 36 -3.71 -7.46 2.33
CA ASP A 36 -2.76 -8.35 3.00
C ASP A 36 -1.47 -8.51 2.17
N LEU A 37 -1.59 -8.68 0.86
CA LEU A 37 -0.43 -8.73 -0.04
C LEU A 37 0.35 -7.41 -0.03
N ILE A 38 -0.34 -6.26 -0.01
CA ILE A 38 0.31 -4.95 0.13
C ILE A 38 1.08 -4.86 1.45
N ILE A 39 0.47 -5.22 2.58
CA ILE A 39 1.10 -5.20 3.91
C ILE A 39 2.32 -6.11 3.96
N GLN A 40 2.26 -7.26 3.28
CA GLN A 40 3.36 -8.22 3.18
C GLN A 40 4.46 -7.78 2.19
N GLY A 41 4.23 -6.73 1.40
CA GLY A 41 5.14 -6.26 0.37
C GLY A 41 5.11 -7.09 -0.92
N ASN A 42 4.08 -7.91 -1.12
CA ASN A 42 3.88 -8.77 -2.28
C ASN A 42 3.13 -8.02 -3.41
N TYR A 43 3.68 -6.88 -3.85
CA TYR A 43 3.00 -5.97 -4.79
C TYR A 43 2.65 -6.65 -6.11
N TYR A 44 3.55 -7.45 -6.69
CA TYR A 44 3.29 -8.17 -7.94
C TYR A 44 2.09 -9.13 -7.87
N GLU A 45 1.85 -9.75 -6.72
CA GLU A 45 0.67 -10.59 -6.54
C GLU A 45 -0.60 -9.76 -6.30
N ALA A 46 -0.48 -8.63 -5.60
CA ALA A 46 -1.59 -7.69 -5.39
C ALA A 46 -2.07 -7.08 -6.73
N GLU A 47 -1.14 -6.78 -7.65
CA GLU A 47 -1.41 -6.26 -8.99
C GLU A 47 -2.34 -7.18 -9.79
N LYS A 48 -2.18 -8.50 -9.68
CA LYS A 48 -3.02 -9.48 -10.37
C LYS A 48 -4.48 -9.46 -9.95
N LEU A 49 -4.79 -8.86 -8.81
CA LEU A 49 -6.15 -8.69 -8.31
C LEU A 49 -6.85 -7.45 -8.89
N LEU A 50 -6.14 -6.64 -9.68
CA LEU A 50 -6.64 -5.42 -10.28
C LEU A 50 -7.25 -5.65 -11.67
N VAL A 51 -8.17 -4.76 -12.04
CA VAL A 51 -8.75 -4.69 -13.40
C VAL A 51 -7.77 -4.05 -14.37
N ASN A 52 -7.13 -2.95 -13.96
CA ASN A 52 -6.12 -2.19 -14.72
C ASN A 52 -4.92 -1.93 -13.79
N ASP A 53 -3.71 -1.93 -14.34
CA ASP A 53 -2.42 -1.97 -13.64
C ASP A 53 -1.56 -0.70 -13.83
N ASP A 54 -1.89 0.18 -14.78
CA ASP A 54 -1.06 1.34 -15.16
C ASP A 54 -0.51 2.18 -13.98
N ASP A 55 -1.32 2.47 -12.96
CA ASP A 55 -0.87 3.27 -11.79
C ASP A 55 -0.21 2.41 -10.68
N PHE A 56 -0.47 1.09 -10.69
CA PHE A 56 0.10 0.16 -9.73
C PHE A 56 1.55 -0.20 -10.06
N GLU A 57 1.93 -0.09 -11.34
CA GLU A 57 3.29 -0.31 -11.82
C GLU A 57 4.32 0.45 -10.99
N THR A 58 3.99 1.68 -10.56
CA THR A 58 4.87 2.52 -9.73
C THR A 58 5.20 1.87 -8.38
N LEU A 59 4.25 1.21 -7.71
CA LEU A 59 4.50 0.46 -6.47
C LEU A 59 5.20 -0.88 -6.73
N GLY A 60 4.95 -1.51 -7.88
CA GLY A 60 5.70 -2.69 -8.32
C GLY A 60 7.20 -2.38 -8.49
N GLN A 61 7.51 -1.22 -9.08
CA GLN A 61 8.86 -0.71 -9.34
C GLN A 61 9.61 -0.26 -8.06
N VAL A 62 8.90 -0.03 -6.94
CA VAL A 62 9.53 0.26 -5.63
C VAL A 62 10.54 -0.82 -5.22
N ASN A 63 10.41 -2.04 -5.73
CA ASN A 63 11.36 -3.12 -5.45
C ASN A 63 12.77 -2.90 -5.99
N GLU A 64 12.96 -1.97 -6.93
CA GLU A 64 14.27 -1.67 -7.52
C GLU A 64 15.07 -0.63 -6.71
N ASP A 65 14.39 0.24 -5.97
CA ASP A 65 15.00 1.27 -5.12
C ASP A 65 14.98 0.83 -3.64
N ILE A 66 16.18 0.58 -3.08
CA ILE A 66 16.37 0.13 -1.69
C ILE A 66 15.75 1.12 -0.69
N GLN A 67 15.85 2.42 -0.94
CA GLN A 67 15.31 3.46 -0.08
C GLN A 67 13.78 3.45 -0.15
N LYS A 68 13.20 3.51 -1.35
CA LYS A 68 11.73 3.46 -1.53
C LYS A 68 11.16 2.16 -0.93
N LYS A 69 11.87 1.04 -1.05
CA LYS A 69 11.48 -0.25 -0.44
C LYS A 69 11.45 -0.20 1.09
N GLU A 70 12.46 0.38 1.74
CA GLU A 70 12.46 0.53 3.20
C GLU A 70 11.31 1.41 3.68
N ILE A 71 11.11 2.59 3.06
CA ILE A 71 10.01 3.49 3.42
C ILE A 71 8.67 2.79 3.28
N THR A 72 8.44 2.12 2.15
CA THR A 72 7.17 1.45 1.87
C THR A 72 6.88 0.35 2.89
N LYS A 73 7.90 -0.44 3.26
CA LYS A 73 7.77 -1.46 4.31
C LYS A 73 7.45 -0.84 5.68
N LEU A 74 8.14 0.23 6.05
CA LEU A 74 7.89 0.94 7.31
C LEU A 74 6.50 1.55 7.33
N TYR A 75 6.09 2.16 6.23
CA TYR A 75 4.78 2.77 6.06
C TYR A 75 3.66 1.75 6.27
N PHE A 76 3.70 0.62 5.55
CA PHE A 76 2.67 -0.42 5.68
C PHE A 76 2.71 -1.18 7.01
N SER A 77 3.81 -1.10 7.76
CA SER A 77 3.83 -1.63 9.15
C SER A 77 2.89 -0.88 10.10
N LYS A 78 2.50 0.35 9.76
CA LYS A 78 1.52 1.17 10.50
C LYS A 78 0.12 1.14 9.86
N PHE A 79 -0.03 0.42 8.74
CA PHE A 79 -1.28 0.31 8.01
C PHE A 79 -2.16 -0.80 8.60
N SER A 80 -3.46 -0.51 8.72
CA SER A 80 -4.48 -1.53 8.96
C SER A 80 -5.78 -1.14 8.28
N TYR A 81 -6.66 -2.11 8.08
CA TYR A 81 -7.93 -1.90 7.41
C TYR A 81 -9.05 -2.70 8.08
N GLU A 82 -10.28 -2.23 7.91
CA GLU A 82 -11.50 -2.92 8.31
C GLU A 82 -12.58 -2.72 7.24
N ILE A 83 -13.10 -3.83 6.71
CA ILE A 83 -14.23 -3.80 5.78
C ILE A 83 -15.52 -3.57 6.58
N LYS A 84 -16.08 -2.36 6.50
CA LYS A 84 -17.28 -1.95 7.25
C LYS A 84 -18.57 -2.41 6.59
N LYS A 85 -18.61 -2.43 5.26
CA LYS A 85 -19.81 -2.77 4.49
C LYS A 85 -19.45 -3.37 3.14
N VAL A 86 -20.22 -4.37 2.72
CA VAL A 86 -20.21 -4.92 1.36
C VAL A 86 -21.59 -4.64 0.74
N ASP A 87 -21.62 -3.91 -0.37
CA ASP A 87 -22.86 -3.54 -1.08
C ASP A 87 -22.67 -3.72 -2.59
N LYS A 88 -23.29 -4.77 -3.14
CA LYS A 88 -23.16 -5.14 -4.55
C LYS A 88 -21.69 -5.24 -4.97
N SER A 89 -21.17 -4.33 -5.78
CA SER A 89 -19.80 -4.28 -6.28
C SER A 89 -18.94 -3.26 -5.54
N LEU A 90 -19.42 -2.70 -4.43
CA LEU A 90 -18.74 -1.66 -3.66
C LEU A 90 -18.47 -2.16 -2.24
N LEU A 91 -17.27 -1.92 -1.74
CA LEU A 91 -16.89 -2.17 -0.37
C LEU A 91 -16.51 -0.86 0.30
N LEU A 92 -17.06 -0.63 1.48
CA LEU A 92 -16.69 0.49 2.35
C LEU A 92 -15.57 0.00 3.27
N VAL A 93 -14.36 0.52 3.09
CA VAL A 93 -13.18 0.09 3.85
C VAL A 93 -12.68 1.26 4.67
N GLU A 94 -12.63 1.10 5.99
CA GLU A 94 -11.92 2.02 6.87
C GLU A 94 -10.44 1.62 6.87
N ILE A 95 -9.57 2.55 6.51
CA ILE A 95 -8.12 2.36 6.58
C ILE A 95 -7.55 3.26 7.66
N THR A 96 -6.64 2.69 8.45
CA THR A 96 -5.80 3.40 9.41
C THR A 96 -4.39 3.41 8.84
N ALA A 97 -3.84 4.58 8.62
CA ALA A 97 -2.52 4.75 8.04
C ALA A 97 -1.84 6.00 8.61
N ILE A 98 -0.59 6.23 8.24
CA ILE A 98 0.12 7.45 8.59
C ILE A 98 -0.62 8.66 7.96
N ASP A 99 -0.72 9.74 8.72
CA ASP A 99 -1.12 11.05 8.20
C ASP A 99 0.10 11.67 7.53
N GLU A 100 0.18 11.45 6.21
CA GLU A 100 1.33 11.80 5.39
C GLU A 100 1.51 13.31 5.35
N THR A 101 0.40 14.07 5.31
CA THR A 101 0.44 15.54 5.33
C THR A 101 1.13 16.04 6.59
N LYS A 102 0.71 15.57 7.77
CA LYS A 102 1.32 15.99 9.04
C LYS A 102 2.73 15.47 9.24
N LEU A 103 3.03 14.26 8.76
CA LEU A 103 4.40 13.74 8.79
C LEU A 103 5.32 14.66 7.98
N LEU A 104 4.91 15.03 6.77
CA LEU A 104 5.69 15.86 5.88
C LEU A 104 5.79 17.31 6.39
N GLU A 105 4.70 17.89 6.92
CA GLU A 105 4.74 19.20 7.59
C GLU A 105 5.80 19.24 8.69
N LYS A 106 5.83 18.22 9.56
CA LYS A 106 6.82 18.12 10.62
C LYS A 106 8.25 18.03 10.09
N ILE A 107 8.47 17.24 9.04
CA ILE A 107 9.79 17.10 8.40
C ILE A 107 10.23 18.43 7.79
N LEU A 108 9.33 19.15 7.12
CA LEU A 108 9.60 20.46 6.53
C LEU A 108 9.89 21.51 7.60
N ASP A 109 9.15 21.52 8.70
CA ASP A 109 9.41 22.39 9.85
C ASP A 109 10.81 22.13 10.43
N ASP A 110 11.17 20.86 10.62
CA ASP A 110 12.50 20.46 11.11
C ASP A 110 13.63 20.88 10.15
N ILE A 111 13.43 20.72 8.83
CA ILE A 111 14.38 21.16 7.79
C ILE A 111 14.53 22.69 7.82
N THR A 112 13.40 23.40 7.90
CA THR A 112 13.35 24.85 7.90
C THR A 112 14.07 25.43 9.12
N LEU A 113 13.77 24.92 10.32
CA LEU A 113 14.45 25.31 11.55
C LEU A 113 15.95 25.02 11.49
N ALA A 114 16.35 23.86 10.96
CA ALA A 114 17.77 23.53 10.79
C ALA A 114 18.47 24.46 9.79
N GLY A 115 17.81 24.81 8.68
CA GLY A 115 18.35 25.71 7.66
C GLY A 115 18.52 27.15 8.13
N PHE A 116 17.66 27.62 9.04
CA PHE A 116 17.76 28.96 9.64
C PHE A 116 18.86 29.09 10.71
N SER A 117 19.48 27.99 11.15
CA SER A 117 20.55 28.02 12.16
C SER A 117 21.93 28.47 11.64
N GLY A 118 22.03 28.83 10.35
CA GLY A 118 23.28 29.26 9.69
C GLY A 118 23.06 30.11 8.42
N ASN A 119 24.01 30.05 7.47
CA ASN A 119 23.91 30.74 6.18
C ASN A 119 22.81 30.09 5.33
N ILE A 120 21.73 30.82 5.03
CA ILE A 120 20.43 30.28 4.56
C ILE A 120 20.57 29.30 3.38
N LEU A 121 21.45 29.59 2.41
CA LEU A 121 21.62 28.74 1.22
C LEU A 121 22.36 27.43 1.50
N THR A 122 23.41 27.45 2.31
CA THR A 122 24.15 26.22 2.67
C THR A 122 23.42 25.43 3.75
N GLY A 123 22.77 26.12 4.68
CA GLY A 123 21.99 25.50 5.75
C GLY A 123 20.79 24.72 5.25
N PHE A 124 20.08 25.22 4.23
CA PHE A 124 18.97 24.48 3.63
C PHE A 124 19.45 23.23 2.88
N GLN A 125 20.53 23.35 2.11
CA GLN A 125 21.10 22.22 1.36
C GLN A 125 21.65 21.13 2.29
N ASP A 126 22.27 21.51 3.41
CA ASP A 126 22.71 20.56 4.43
C ASP A 126 21.53 19.94 5.20
N ALA A 127 20.45 20.71 5.42
CA ALA A 127 19.26 20.22 6.13
C ALA A 127 18.44 19.20 5.32
N THR A 128 18.41 19.32 3.98
CA THR A 128 17.70 18.39 3.06
C THR A 128 18.52 17.15 2.71
N LYS A 129 19.83 17.15 2.95
CA LYS A 129 20.75 16.04 2.61
C LYS A 129 20.35 14.68 3.19
N ASP A 130 19.69 14.68 4.35
CA ASP A 130 19.25 13.48 5.07
C ASP A 130 17.71 13.32 5.07
N THR A 131 17.01 13.86 4.06
CA THR A 131 15.53 13.76 3.95
C THR A 131 15.02 12.33 4.11
N PHE A 132 15.66 11.36 3.45
CA PHE A 132 15.33 9.93 3.59
C PHE A 132 15.36 9.45 5.04
N LYS A 133 16.41 9.81 5.79
CA LYS A 133 16.56 9.45 7.19
C LYS A 133 15.46 10.09 8.05
N ARG A 134 15.15 11.37 7.81
CA ARG A 134 14.07 12.08 8.51
C ARG A 134 12.71 11.42 8.30
N ILE A 135 12.43 10.96 7.08
CA ILE A 135 11.19 10.21 6.77
C ILE A 135 11.16 8.90 7.54
N THR A 136 12.21 8.09 7.43
CA THR A 136 12.25 6.77 8.10
C THR A 136 12.20 6.89 9.63
N ASP A 137 12.90 7.86 10.22
CA ASP A 137 12.85 8.16 11.66
C ASP A 137 11.46 8.67 12.08
N GLY A 138 10.84 9.52 11.25
CA GLY A 138 9.48 10.00 11.45
C GLY A 138 8.43 8.89 11.45
N ILE A 139 8.55 7.92 10.53
CA ILE A 139 7.67 6.75 10.45
C ILE A 139 7.89 5.78 11.63
N LYS A 140 9.16 5.57 12.03
CA LYS A 140 9.54 4.69 13.16
C LYS A 140 9.06 5.23 14.50
N ASN A 141 8.82 6.54 14.62
CA ASN A 141 8.35 7.17 15.85
C ASN A 141 6.98 6.62 16.28
N ASP A 142 6.81 6.24 17.55
CA ASP A 142 5.53 5.76 18.09
C ASP A 142 4.43 6.83 18.09
N SER A 143 4.83 8.10 18.08
CA SER A 143 3.95 9.26 17.95
C SER A 143 3.82 9.76 16.49
N VAL A 144 4.18 8.93 15.51
CA VAL A 144 3.89 9.23 14.10
C VAL A 144 2.39 9.55 13.96
N PRO A 145 2.02 10.64 13.29
CA PRO A 145 0.62 11.00 13.18
C PRO A 145 -0.10 9.94 12.35
N ILE A 146 -1.24 9.45 12.85
CA ILE A 146 -2.08 8.43 12.23
C ILE A 146 -3.43 9.06 11.89
N GLN A 147 -3.96 8.72 10.72
CA GLN A 147 -5.30 9.09 10.29
C GLN A 147 -6.15 7.85 10.02
N ARG A 148 -7.46 7.99 10.21
CA ARG A 148 -8.46 7.04 9.76
C ARG A 148 -9.27 7.66 8.64
N LYS A 149 -9.40 6.97 7.52
CA LYS A 149 -10.21 7.41 6.38
C LYS A 149 -11.04 6.25 5.88
N THR A 150 -12.24 6.54 5.41
CA THR A 150 -13.09 5.56 4.76
C THR A 150 -12.96 5.74 3.26
N ILE A 151 -12.59 4.66 2.56
CA ILE A 151 -12.52 4.61 1.11
C ILE A 151 -13.58 3.67 0.56
N VAL A 152 -13.98 3.92 -0.68
CA VAL A 152 -14.81 3.00 -1.45
C VAL A 152 -13.90 2.16 -2.33
N VAL A 153 -14.07 0.85 -2.28
CA VAL A 153 -13.37 -0.10 -3.15
C VAL A 153 -14.38 -0.66 -4.13
N SER A 154 -14.20 -0.31 -5.40
CA SER A 154 -15.03 -0.78 -6.50
C SER A 154 -14.52 -2.11 -7.03
N LEU A 155 -15.43 -3.04 -7.33
CA LEU A 155 -15.12 -4.34 -7.90
C LEU A 155 -15.77 -4.49 -9.29
N LYS A 156 -15.04 -5.10 -10.22
CA LYS A 156 -15.58 -5.56 -11.51
C LYS A 156 -15.45 -7.08 -11.62
N GLU A 157 -16.41 -7.70 -12.28
CA GLU A 157 -16.33 -9.11 -12.63
C GLU A 157 -15.61 -9.24 -13.98
N VAL A 158 -14.50 -9.97 -14.00
CA VAL A 158 -13.66 -10.23 -15.17
C VAL A 158 -13.41 -11.72 -15.23
N ASP A 159 -13.82 -12.37 -16.33
CA ASP A 159 -13.70 -13.81 -16.54
C ASP A 159 -14.27 -14.66 -15.39
N GLY A 160 -15.39 -14.22 -14.81
CA GLY A 160 -16.06 -14.89 -13.69
C GLY A 160 -15.40 -14.70 -12.32
N ASN A 161 -14.39 -13.83 -12.21
CA ASN A 161 -13.71 -13.49 -10.96
C ASN A 161 -13.88 -12.01 -10.62
N TYR A 162 -14.04 -11.68 -9.35
CA TYR A 162 -14.02 -10.28 -8.91
C TYR A 162 -12.59 -9.75 -8.90
N ARG A 163 -12.42 -8.53 -9.41
CA ARG A 163 -11.17 -7.78 -9.41
C ARG A 163 -11.41 -6.36 -8.92
N ILE A 164 -10.40 -5.75 -8.33
CA ILE A 164 -10.46 -4.38 -7.82
C ILE A 164 -10.31 -3.40 -8.98
N ASP A 165 -11.26 -2.49 -9.08
CA ASP A 165 -11.23 -1.36 -9.99
C ASP A 165 -10.59 -0.17 -9.28
N LEU A 166 -9.42 0.25 -9.78
CA LEU A 166 -8.72 1.43 -9.27
C LEU A 166 -9.38 2.70 -9.81
N ASP A 167 -10.54 3.04 -9.28
CA ASP A 167 -11.17 4.33 -9.58
C ASP A 167 -10.39 5.49 -8.94
N GLU A 168 -10.70 6.71 -9.37
CA GLU A 168 -10.05 7.93 -8.89
C GLU A 168 -10.24 8.17 -7.38
N ASP A 169 -11.30 7.63 -6.78
CA ASP A 169 -11.52 7.74 -5.33
C ASP A 169 -10.57 6.81 -4.57
N PHE A 170 -10.39 5.59 -5.05
CA PHE A 170 -9.41 4.66 -4.50
C PHE A 170 -7.98 5.19 -4.66
N LYS A 171 -7.61 5.69 -5.84
CA LYS A 171 -6.27 6.25 -6.08
C LYS A 171 -5.94 7.40 -5.14
N ARG A 172 -6.83 8.40 -5.06
CA ARG A 172 -6.68 9.56 -4.15
C ARG A 172 -6.68 9.14 -2.68
N GLY A 173 -7.53 8.17 -2.35
CA GLY A 173 -7.70 7.68 -0.99
C GLY A 173 -6.54 6.83 -0.49
N PHE A 174 -5.91 6.03 -1.35
CA PHE A 174 -4.96 4.99 -0.95
C PHE A 174 -3.57 5.16 -1.57
N PHE A 175 -3.45 5.36 -2.88
CA PHE A 175 -2.15 5.37 -3.58
C PHE A 175 -1.44 6.72 -3.58
N GLU A 176 -2.11 7.81 -3.94
CA GLU A 176 -1.48 9.12 -3.99
C GLU A 176 -0.76 9.51 -2.69
N PRO A 177 -1.32 9.24 -1.50
CA PRO A 177 -0.66 9.64 -0.26
C PRO A 177 0.68 8.94 -0.05
N ILE A 178 0.79 7.64 -0.35
CA ILE A 178 2.07 6.92 -0.22
C ILE A 178 3.06 7.35 -1.30
N LEU A 179 2.61 7.57 -2.54
CA LEU A 179 3.49 8.07 -3.62
C LEU A 179 4.10 9.43 -3.27
N LYS A 180 3.32 10.34 -2.66
CA LYS A 180 3.85 11.63 -2.15
C LYS A 180 4.99 11.46 -1.16
N VAL A 181 4.92 10.46 -0.27
CA VAL A 181 6.00 10.16 0.68
C VAL A 181 7.24 9.61 -0.04
N LEU A 182 7.04 8.77 -1.07
CA LEU A 182 8.14 8.17 -1.82
C LEU A 182 8.88 9.17 -2.72
N ASP A 183 8.18 10.16 -3.26
CA ASP A 183 8.73 11.13 -4.22
C ASP A 183 9.22 12.43 -3.56
N ILE A 184 9.01 12.62 -2.26
CA ILE A 184 9.40 13.89 -1.60
C ILE A 184 10.90 14.16 -1.66
N ASN A 185 11.73 13.11 -1.67
CA ASN A 185 13.18 13.27 -1.81
C ASN A 185 13.53 13.90 -3.16
N GLU A 186 12.80 13.54 -4.23
CA GLU A 186 12.97 14.13 -5.55
C GLU A 186 12.43 15.57 -5.60
N MET A 187 11.39 15.88 -4.83
CA MET A 187 10.84 17.25 -4.73
C MET A 187 11.78 18.21 -4.00
N LEU A 188 12.45 17.76 -2.93
CA LEU A 188 13.31 18.61 -2.10
C LEU A 188 14.73 18.80 -2.64
N MET A 189 15.13 18.00 -3.64
CA MET A 189 16.44 18.11 -4.31
C MET A 189 16.40 18.91 -5.63
N ARG A 190 15.22 19.38 -6.07
CA ARG A 190 15.05 20.27 -7.23
C ARG A 190 15.09 21.74 -6.81
#